data_AF-A0A6L8FIK5-F1
#
_entry.id   AF-A0A6L8FIK5-F1
#
_cell.length_a   1.000
_cell.length_b   1.000
_cell.length_c   1.000
_cell.angle_alpha   90.00
_cell.angle_beta   90.00
_cell.angle_gamma   90.00
#
_symmetry.space_group_name_H-M   'P 1'
#
loop_
_entity.id
_entity.type
_entity.pdbx_description
1 polymer ?
#
loop_
_entity_poly.entity_id
_entity_poly.type
_entity_poly.pdbx_seq_one_letter_code
_entity_poly.pdbx_strand_id
1 'polypeptide(L)'
;MYSVGAQNKGRIGSSFEDYLAEQGILEETRAVAVKRVLAWQLHQAMERRQMSKSSMARAMSTSRSQLDRILDPDNDHIRLDTLNAAAKVLGLSLRIELVG
;
A
#
# COMPACT_ATOMS: atom_id res chain seq x y z
N MET A 1 25.97 36.56 33.27
CA MET A 1 25.19 36.83 32.04
C MET A 1 25.26 35.58 31.18
N TYR A 2 24.19 34.79 31.13
CA TYR A 2 24.10 33.63 30.25
C TYR A 2 23.52 34.07 28.90
N SER A 3 24.32 33.93 27.84
CA SER A 3 23.88 34.15 26.47
C SER A 3 23.08 32.94 26.00
N VAL A 4 21.80 33.15 25.69
CA VAL A 4 20.90 32.15 25.13
C VAL A 4 21.43 31.73 23.77
N GLY A 5 21.85 30.47 23.64
CA GLY A 5 22.24 29.87 22.37
C GLY A 5 21.08 29.91 21.39
N ALA A 6 21.32 30.47 20.20
CA ALA A 6 20.36 30.49 19.12
C ALA A 6 19.95 29.05 18.77
N GLN A 7 18.67 28.75 18.99
CA GLN A 7 18.03 27.52 18.55
C GLN A 7 18.10 27.45 17.02
N ASN A 8 18.99 26.62 16.50
CA ASN A 8 19.13 26.39 15.07
C ASN A 8 17.91 25.57 14.61
N LYS A 9 16.80 26.25 14.28
CA LYS A 9 15.62 25.61 13.69
C LYS A 9 16.02 25.05 12.33
N GLY A 10 16.22 23.73 12.26
CA GLY A 10 16.50 23.04 11.00
C GLY A 10 15.46 23.43 9.96
N ARG A 11 15.93 23.92 8.81
CA ARG A 11 15.05 24.24 7.68
C ARG A 11 14.51 22.92 7.16
N ILE A 12 13.19 22.77 7.12
CA ILE A 12 12.56 21.66 6.39
C ILE A 12 13.06 21.79 4.94
N GLY A 13 13.75 20.76 4.45
CA GLY A 13 14.29 20.70 3.09
C GLY A 13 13.19 20.56 2.04
N SER A 14 13.59 20.23 0.81
CA SER A 14 12.65 19.80 -0.23
C SER A 14 11.86 18.57 0.22
N SER A 15 10.68 18.36 -0.37
CA SER A 15 9.82 17.24 -0.01
C SER A 15 10.44 15.91 -0.44
N PHE A 16 9.95 14.80 0.12
CA PHE A 16 10.38 13.47 -0.33
C PHE A 16 10.03 13.22 -1.80
N GLU A 17 8.92 13.80 -2.29
CA GLU A 17 8.58 13.72 -3.72
C GLU A 17 9.60 14.47 -4.59
N ASP A 18 10.07 15.65 -4.15
CA ASP A 18 11.11 16.40 -4.87
C ASP A 18 12.40 15.58 -4.95
N TYR A 19 12.80 14.94 -3.84
CA TYR A 19 13.93 14.02 -3.84
C TYR A 19 13.74 12.86 -4.82
N LEU A 20 12.59 12.19 -4.83
CA LEU A 20 12.31 11.10 -5.76
C LEU A 20 12.25 11.56 -7.22
N ALA A 21 11.80 12.79 -7.48
CA ALA A 21 11.80 13.40 -8.79
C ALA A 21 13.23 13.68 -9.28
N GLU A 22 14.08 14.24 -8.40
CA GLU A 22 15.51 14.45 -8.68
C GLU A 22 16.25 13.14 -8.98
N GLN A 23 15.85 12.05 -8.32
CA GLN A 23 16.39 10.71 -8.59
C GLN A 23 15.79 10.05 -9.86
N GLY A 24 14.77 10.65 -10.48
CA GLY A 24 14.10 10.10 -11.67
C GLY A 24 13.25 8.85 -11.41
N ILE A 25 12.92 8.54 -10.15
CA ILE A 25 12.20 7.32 -9.74
C ILE A 25 10.81 7.59 -9.15
N LEU A 26 10.34 8.84 -9.16
CA LEU A 26 9.06 9.23 -8.56
C LEU A 26 7.88 8.41 -9.09
N GLU A 27 7.76 8.27 -10.41
CA GLU A 27 6.62 7.59 -11.03
C GLU A 27 6.62 6.08 -10.77
N GLU A 28 7.79 5.43 -10.82
CA GLU A 28 7.95 4.03 -10.44
C GLU A 28 7.59 3.82 -8.95
N THR A 29 8.08 4.71 -8.09
CA THR A 29 7.80 4.67 -6.65
C THR A 29 6.31 4.83 -6.36
N ARG A 30 5.62 5.75 -7.06
CA ARG A 30 4.17 5.95 -6.95
C ARG A 30 3.41 4.70 -7.37
N ALA A 31 3.78 4.08 -8.49
CA ALA A 31 3.13 2.86 -8.97
C ALA A 31 3.26 1.69 -7.97
N VAL A 32 4.45 1.52 -7.38
CA VAL A 32 4.68 0.51 -6.32
C VAL A 32 3.89 0.85 -5.05
N ALA A 33 3.85 2.12 -4.65
CA ALA A 33 3.15 2.56 -3.45
C ALA A 33 1.65 2.25 -3.49
N VAL A 34 0.98 2.45 -4.64
CA VAL A 34 -0.45 2.14 -4.79
C VAL A 34 -0.73 0.66 -4.48
N LYS A 35 0.08 -0.26 -5.01
CA LYS A 35 -0.10 -1.71 -4.78
C LYS A 35 0.14 -2.08 -3.32
N ARG A 36 1.20 -1.53 -2.71
CA ARG A 36 1.50 -1.72 -1.27
C ARG A 36 0.35 -1.26 -0.38
N VAL A 37 -0.23 -0.10 -0.68
CA VAL A 37 -1.39 0.42 0.06
C VAL A 37 -2.58 -0.53 -0.07
N LEU A 38 -2.86 -1.05 -1.27
CA LEU A 38 -3.96 -2.00 -1.47
C LEU A 38 -3.74 -3.33 -0.73
N ALA A 39 -2.54 -3.92 -0.79
CA ALA A 39 -2.20 -5.14 -0.06
C ALA A 39 -2.36 -4.94 1.46
N TRP A 40 -1.87 -3.80 1.98
CA TRP A 40 -2.05 -3.41 3.37
C TRP A 40 -3.52 -3.24 3.76
N GLN A 41 -4.34 -2.59 2.92
CA GLN A 41 -5.78 -2.43 3.16
C GLN A 41 -6.51 -3.79 3.22
N LEU A 42 -6.16 -4.74 2.35
CA LEU A 42 -6.71 -6.10 2.39
C LEU A 42 -6.33 -6.80 3.70
N HIS A 43 -5.06 -6.70 4.11
CA HIS A 43 -4.58 -7.23 5.39
C HIS A 43 -5.37 -6.67 6.58
N GLN A 44 -5.51 -5.34 6.65
CA GLN A 44 -6.26 -4.68 7.72
C GLN A 44 -7.74 -5.10 7.74
N ALA A 45 -8.36 -5.25 6.56
CA ALA A 45 -9.73 -5.69 6.46
C ALA A 45 -9.92 -7.15 6.90
N MET A 46 -8.97 -8.03 6.59
CA MET A 46 -8.95 -9.41 7.09
C MET A 46 -8.83 -9.45 8.62
N GLU A 47 -7.93 -8.65 9.21
CA GLU A 47 -7.75 -8.57 10.66
C GLU A 47 -9.03 -8.09 11.37
N ARG A 48 -9.65 -7.00 10.88
CA ARG A 48 -10.91 -6.48 11.43
C ARG A 48 -12.04 -7.50 11.38
N ARG A 49 -12.06 -8.36 10.37
CA ARG A 49 -13.03 -9.45 10.20
C ARG A 49 -12.61 -10.76 10.87
N GLN A 50 -11.45 -10.80 11.52
CA GLN A 50 -10.87 -12.00 12.12
C GLN A 50 -10.76 -13.15 11.11
N MET A 51 -10.52 -12.82 9.83
CA MET A 51 -10.48 -13.78 8.74
C MET A 51 -9.04 -14.26 8.53
N SER A 52 -8.82 -15.55 8.75
CA SER A 52 -7.52 -16.17 8.47
C SER A 52 -7.21 -16.20 6.97
N LYS A 53 -5.92 -16.31 6.62
CA LYS A 53 -5.48 -16.54 5.22
C LYS A 53 -6.14 -17.78 4.60
N SER A 54 -6.27 -18.88 5.36
CA SER A 54 -6.85 -20.10 4.82
C SER A 54 -8.35 -19.97 4.54
N SER A 55 -9.10 -19.26 5.39
CA SER A 55 -10.52 -18.96 5.15
C SER A 55 -10.70 -17.99 3.98
N MET A 56 -9.84 -16.99 3.85
CA MET A 56 -9.88 -16.04 2.74
C MET A 56 -9.62 -16.76 1.41
N ALA A 57 -8.59 -17.61 1.34
CA ALA A 57 -8.28 -18.38 0.14
C ALA A 57 -9.44 -19.29 -0.27
N ARG A 58 -10.09 -19.96 0.71
CA ARG A 58 -11.29 -20.76 0.48
C ARG A 58 -12.46 -19.92 -0.05
N ALA A 59 -12.74 -18.77 0.56
CA ALA A 59 -13.82 -17.89 0.12
C ALA A 59 -13.59 -17.31 -1.28
N MET A 60 -12.32 -17.07 -1.64
CA MET A 60 -11.92 -16.65 -2.98
C MET A 60 -11.81 -17.80 -4.00
N SER A 61 -12.03 -19.06 -3.59
CA SER A 61 -11.81 -20.24 -4.44
C SER A 61 -10.41 -20.28 -5.06
N THR A 62 -9.38 -19.96 -4.28
CA THR A 62 -7.98 -19.86 -4.71
C THR A 62 -7.06 -20.62 -3.77
N SER A 63 -5.82 -20.90 -4.19
CA SER A 63 -4.84 -21.53 -3.30
C SER A 63 -4.28 -20.53 -2.27
N ARG A 64 -3.73 -21.05 -1.16
CA ARG A 64 -3.04 -20.21 -0.17
C ARG A 64 -1.86 -19.45 -0.80
N SER A 65 -1.11 -20.07 -1.71
CA SER A 65 0.03 -19.44 -2.39
C SER A 65 -0.38 -18.37 -3.42
N GLN A 66 -1.58 -18.48 -3.99
CA GLN A 66 -2.16 -17.41 -4.81
C GLN A 66 -2.61 -16.24 -3.92
N LEU A 67 -3.24 -16.52 -2.78
CA LEU A 67 -3.58 -15.46 -1.81
C LEU A 67 -2.34 -14.76 -1.26
N ASP A 68 -1.29 -15.51 -0.90
CA ASP A 68 -0.05 -14.91 -0.39
C ASP A 68 0.55 -13.94 -1.41
N ARG A 69 0.51 -14.26 -2.71
CA ARG A 69 0.91 -13.32 -3.78
C ARG A 69 0.03 -12.08 -3.89
N ILE A 70 -1.25 -12.17 -3.58
CA ILE A 70 -2.16 -11.00 -3.59
C ILE A 70 -1.88 -10.07 -2.41
N LEU A 71 -1.50 -10.64 -1.28
CA LEU A 71 -1.23 -9.94 -0.04
C LEU A 71 0.23 -9.47 0.09
N ASP A 72 1.11 -9.94 -0.79
CA ASP A 72 2.53 -9.59 -0.81
C ASP A 72 2.72 -8.13 -1.30
N PRO A 73 3.22 -7.23 -0.44
CA PRO A 73 3.46 -5.83 -0.81
C PRO A 73 4.57 -5.65 -1.85
N ASP A 74 5.42 -6.65 -2.05
CA ASP A 74 6.52 -6.61 -3.02
C ASP A 74 6.17 -7.33 -4.33
N ASN A 75 4.99 -7.94 -4.42
CA ASN A 75 4.49 -8.47 -5.68
C ASN A 75 3.87 -7.36 -6.54
N ASP A 76 4.60 -6.97 -7.58
CA ASP A 76 4.19 -5.98 -8.56
C ASP A 76 3.23 -6.51 -9.63
N HIS A 77 2.97 -7.82 -9.69
CA HIS A 77 2.12 -8.43 -10.72
C HIS A 77 0.80 -8.97 -10.14
N ILE A 78 -0.15 -8.07 -9.86
CA ILE A 78 -1.51 -8.41 -9.43
C ILE A 78 -2.54 -7.82 -10.40
N ARG A 79 -3.52 -8.64 -10.79
CA ARG A 79 -4.61 -8.26 -11.69
C ARG A 79 -5.74 -7.54 -10.92
N LEU A 80 -6.35 -6.54 -11.55
CA LEU A 80 -7.44 -5.75 -10.93
C LEU A 80 -8.67 -6.60 -10.56
N ASP A 81 -9.01 -7.59 -11.38
CA ASP A 81 -10.13 -8.51 -11.11
C ASP A 81 -9.91 -9.32 -9.82
N THR A 82 -8.67 -9.67 -9.54
CA THR A 82 -8.24 -10.44 -8.38
C THR A 82 -8.33 -9.59 -7.11
N LEU A 83 -7.90 -8.32 -7.18
CA LEU A 83 -8.08 -7.35 -6.09
C LEU A 83 -9.58 -7.10 -5.82
N ASN A 84 -10.39 -6.99 -6.87
CA ASN A 84 -11.83 -6.81 -6.73
C ASN A 84 -12.50 -8.02 -6.09
N ALA A 85 -12.10 -9.25 -6.45
CA ALA A 85 -12.59 -10.47 -5.80
C ALA A 85 -12.23 -10.53 -4.31
N ALA A 86 -10.99 -10.17 -3.96
CA ALA A 86 -10.55 -10.09 -2.57
C ALA A 86 -11.37 -9.06 -1.77
N ALA A 87 -11.55 -7.87 -2.32
CA ALA A 87 -12.36 -6.83 -1.72
C ALA A 87 -13.81 -7.30 -1.49
N LYS A 88 -14.43 -7.95 -2.47
CA LYS A 88 -15.81 -8.48 -2.36
C LYS A 88 -15.97 -9.51 -1.24
N VAL A 89 -15.03 -10.45 -1.10
CA VAL A 89 -15.05 -11.42 0.02
C VAL A 89 -15.01 -10.70 1.37
N LEU A 90 -14.30 -9.59 1.45
CA LEU A 90 -14.21 -8.73 2.61
C LEU A 90 -15.33 -7.68 2.67
N GLY A 91 -16.40 -7.80 1.86
CA GLY A 91 -17.53 -6.87 1.82
C GLY A 91 -17.12 -5.41 1.55
N LEU A 92 -16.02 -5.21 0.82
CA LEU A 92 -15.50 -3.93 0.38
C LEU A 92 -15.73 -3.77 -1.14
N SER A 93 -15.46 -2.57 -1.64
CA SER A 93 -15.46 -2.26 -3.07
C SER A 93 -14.16 -1.55 -3.44
N LEU A 94 -13.62 -1.88 -4.61
CA LEU A 94 -12.43 -1.23 -5.14
C LEU A 94 -12.85 0.02 -5.93
N ARG A 95 -12.27 1.17 -5.60
CA ARG A 95 -12.41 2.43 -6.34
C ARG A 95 -11.06 2.82 -6.91
N ILE A 96 -10.99 3.01 -8.22
CA ILE A 96 -9.78 3.43 -8.94
C ILE A 96 -10.15 4.66 -9.76
N GLU A 97 -9.26 5.64 -9.77
CA GLU A 97 -9.42 6.88 -10.50
C GLU A 97 -8.11 7.21 -11.22
N LEU A 98 -8.23 7.84 -12.38
CA LEU A 98 -7.10 8.48 -13.05
C LEU A 98 -7.03 9.91 -12.52
N VAL A 99 -5.85 10.32 -12.04
CA VAL A 99 -5.57 11.65 -11.52
C VAL A 99 -4.55 12.35 -12.41
N GLY A 100 -4.57 13.68 -12.46
CA GLY A 100 -3.68 14.51 -13.27
C GLY A 100 -3.26 15.78 -12.53
#